data_AF-A0A366ET20-F1
#
_entry.id   AF-A0A366ET20-F1
#
_cell.length_a   1.000
_cell.length_b   1.000
_cell.length_c   1.000
_cell.angle_alpha   90.00
_cell.angle_beta   90.00
_cell.angle_gamma   90.00
#
_symmetry.space_group_name_H-M   'P 1'
#
loop_
_entity.id
_entity.type
_entity.pdbx_description
1 polymer ?
#
loop_
_entity_poly.entity_id
_entity_poly.type
_entity_poly.pdbx_seq_one_letter_code
_entity_poly.pdbx_strand_id
1 'polypeptide(L)' 'MQFFKTMSPKEKANWNKGLVLGFYTYMILLFINYISSLILGRDLFTSAFIFFTGLIIAFGYEAYLNVKKG' A
#
# COMPACT_ATOMS: atom_id res chain seq x y z
N MET A 1 -6.71 27.47 -9.21
CA MET A 1 -5.68 26.67 -9.92
C MET A 1 -5.94 25.21 -9.62
N GLN A 2 -5.95 24.35 -10.65
CA GLN A 2 -6.14 22.92 -10.46
C GLN A 2 -4.77 22.32 -10.11
N PHE A 3 -4.57 21.99 -8.82
CA PHE A 3 -3.28 21.46 -8.34
C PHE A 3 -3.01 20.01 -8.80
N PHE A 4 -4.04 19.33 -9.32
CA PHE A 4 -3.95 17.94 -9.74
C PHE A 4 -4.60 17.75 -11.10
N LYS A 5 -3.91 17.01 -11.98
CA LYS A 5 -4.46 16.52 -13.25
C LYS A 5 -5.58 15.52 -12.94
N THR A 6 -6.70 15.62 -13.67
CA THR A 6 -7.75 14.61 -13.61
C THR A 6 -7.21 13.26 -14.07
N MET A 7 -7.34 12.23 -13.24
CA MET A 7 -6.99 10.86 -13.63
C MET A 7 -7.87 10.38 -14.78
N SER A 8 -7.25 9.78 -15.79
CA SER A 8 -7.94 9.01 -16.81
C SER A 8 -8.62 7.78 -16.21
N PRO A 9 -9.63 7.20 -16.89
CA PRO A 9 -10.29 5.97 -16.42
C PRO A 9 -9.31 4.82 -16.16
N LYS A 10 -8.22 4.75 -16.95
CA LYS A 10 -7.17 3.73 -16.83
C LYS A 10 -6.30 3.96 -15.60
N GLU A 11 -5.85 5.19 -15.36
CA GLU A 11 -5.09 5.56 -14.15
C GLU A 11 -5.94 5.27 -12.89
N LYS A 12 -7.24 5.62 -12.92
CA LYS A 12 -8.17 5.30 -11.82
C LYS A 12 -8.31 3.79 -11.57
N ALA A 13 -8.38 2.98 -12.62
CA ALA A 13 -8.45 1.53 -12.49
C ALA A 13 -7.14 0.93 -11.94
N ASN A 14 -5.99 1.46 -12.34
CA ASN A 14 -4.69 1.05 -11.82
C ASN A 14 -4.51 1.46 -10.35
N TRP A 15 -4.95 2.67 -9.99
CA TRP A 15 -4.97 3.16 -8.61
C TRP A 15 -5.79 2.26 -7.70
N ASN A 16 -7.00 1.87 -8.12
CA ASN A 16 -7.82 0.93 -7.34
C ASN A 16 -7.12 -0.41 -7.10
N LYS A 17 -6.37 -0.93 -8.08
CA LYS A 17 -5.59 -2.17 -7.91
C LYS A 17 -4.43 -1.96 -6.92
N GLY A 18 -3.74 -0.83 -7.03
CA GLY A 18 -2.69 -0.43 -6.09
C GLY A 18 -3.22 -0.33 -4.66
N LEU A 19 -4.33 0.38 -4.46
CA LEU A 19 -5.01 0.51 -3.17
C LEU A 19 -5.36 -0.85 -2.55
N VAL A 20 -5.98 -1.74 -3.33
CA VAL A 20 -6.35 -3.08 -2.85
C VAL A 20 -5.09 -3.86 -2.43
N LEU A 21 -4.05 -3.83 -3.25
CA LEU A 21 -2.80 -4.52 -2.96
C LEU A 21 -2.12 -3.96 -1.69
N GLY A 22 -1.96 -2.64 -1.60
CA GLY A 22 -1.35 -1.98 -0.45
C GLY A 22 -2.15 -2.18 0.84
N PHE A 23 -3.48 -2.18 0.76
CA PHE A 23 -4.36 -2.51 1.90
C PHE A 23 -4.11 -3.94 2.41
N TYR A 24 -4.07 -4.93 1.52
CA TYR A 24 -3.80 -6.30 1.95
C TYR A 24 -2.37 -6.48 2.48
N THR A 25 -1.38 -5.79 1.91
CA THR A 25 -0.03 -5.77 2.50
C THR A 25 -0.03 -5.19 3.90
N TYR A 26 -0.71 -4.06 4.12
CA TYR A 26 -0.85 -3.46 5.44
C TYR A 26 -1.52 -4.42 6.43
N MET A 27 -2.63 -5.06 6.05
CA MET A 27 -3.35 -6.00 6.90
C MET A 27 -2.51 -7.22 7.29
N ILE A 28 -1.73 -7.76 6.36
CA ILE A 28 -0.85 -8.91 6.61
C ILE A 28 0.29 -8.51 7.57
N LEU A 29 0.93 -7.37 7.34
CA LEU A 29 2.00 -6.88 8.23
C LEU A 29 1.48 -6.58 9.63
N LEU A 30 0.30 -5.97 9.73
CA LEU A 30 -0.36 -5.71 11.00
C LEU A 30 -0.70 -7.02 11.73
N PHE A 31 -1.23 -8.00 11.01
CA PHE A 31 -1.53 -9.33 11.56
C PHE A 31 -0.27 -10.01 12.10
N ILE A 32 0.82 -10.04 11.32
CA ILE A 32 2.10 -10.61 11.75
C ILE A 32 2.63 -9.89 12.99
N ASN A 33 2.58 -8.55 13.00
CA ASN A 33 3.05 -7.75 14.13
C ASN A 33 2.24 -8.05 15.40
N TYR A 34 0.92 -8.13 15.28
CA TYR A 34 0.02 -8.46 16.38
C TYR A 34 0.29 -9.86 16.95
N ILE A 35 0.42 -10.87 16.09
CA ILE A 35 0.73 -12.23 16.51
C ILE A 35 2.10 -12.31 17.20
N SER A 36 3.11 -11.58 16.71
CA SER A 36 4.40 -11.49 17.40
C SER A 36 4.27 -10.89 18.80
N SER A 37 3.49 -9.81 18.93
CA SER A 37 3.26 -9.18 20.23
C SER A 37 2.67 -10.17 21.24
N LEU A 38 1.74 -11.02 20.79
CA LEU A 38 1.12 -12.07 21.62
C LEU A 38 2.07 -13.23 21.98
N ILE A 39 2.88 -13.71 21.02
CA ILE A 39 3.70 -14.92 21.21
C ILE A 39 5.06 -14.58 21.83
N LEU A 40 5.68 -13.48 21.40
CA LEU A 40 7.05 -13.09 21.75
C LEU A 40 7.10 -11.95 22.77
N GLY A 41 5.96 -11.33 23.11
CA GLY A 41 5.89 -10.18 24.02
C GLY A 41 6.51 -8.90 23.44
N ARG A 42 6.74 -8.85 22.11
CA ARG A 42 7.27 -7.68 21.42
C ARG A 42 6.80 -7.60 19.97
N ASP A 43 6.72 -6.38 19.47
CA ASP A 43 6.41 -6.09 18.08
C ASP A 43 7.64 -6.37 17.19
N LEU A 44 7.41 -6.87 15.96
CA LEU A 44 8.47 -7.08 14.96
C LEU A 44 8.73 -5.81 14.14
N PHE A 45 7.68 -5.03 13.91
CA PHE A 45 7.68 -3.88 13.04
C PHE A 45 7.17 -2.67 13.81
N THR A 46 7.74 -1.50 13.51
CA THR A 46 7.19 -0.23 14.00
C THR A 46 5.90 0.10 13.24
N SER A 47 4.98 0.83 13.88
CA SER A 47 3.75 1.30 13.23
C SER A 47 4.03 2.12 11.97
N ALA A 48 5.11 2.93 12.00
CA ALA A 48 5.57 3.70 10.85
C ALA A 48 5.98 2.79 9.69
N PHE A 49 6.74 1.72 9.96
CA PHE A 49 7.14 0.77 8.92
C PHE A 49 5.91 0.12 8.26
N ILE A 50 4.99 -0.43 9.05
CA ILE A 50 3.76 -1.08 8.54
C ILE A 50 2.96 -0.11 7.66
N PHE A 51 2.78 1.13 8.13
CA PHE A 51 2.04 2.17 7.41
C PHE A 51 2.71 2.54 6.08
N PHE A 52 4.00 2.89 6.11
CA PHE A 52 4.70 3.32 4.90
C PHE A 52 4.89 2.18 3.89
N THR A 53 5.06 0.93 4.33
CA THR A 53 5.12 -0.20 3.40
C THR A 53 3.82 -0.37 2.63
N GLY A 54 2.65 -0.25 3.28
CA GLY A 54 1.35 -0.29 2.61
C GLY A 54 1.20 0.81 1.56
N LEU A 55 1.63 2.04 1.88
CA LEU A 55 1.62 3.17 0.94
C LEU A 55 2.59 2.96 -0.23
N ILE A 56 3.83 2.56 0.04
CA ILE A 56 4.84 2.31 -0.99
C ILE A 56 4.36 1.25 -1.97
N ILE A 57 3.73 0.18 -1.48
CA ILE A 57 3.15 -0.86 -2.35
C ILE A 57 1.99 -0.30 -3.17
N ALA A 58 1.08 0.46 -2.56
CA ALA A 58 -0.07 1.03 -3.29
C ALA A 58 0.36 1.95 -4.43
N PHE A 59 1.20 2.95 -4.13
CA PHE A 59 1.69 3.92 -5.10
C PHE A 59 2.69 3.31 -6.07
N GLY A 60 3.59 2.44 -5.59
CA GLY A 60 4.58 1.77 -6.42
C GLY A 60 3.94 0.84 -7.46
N TYR A 61 2.88 0.12 -7.07
CA TYR A 61 2.15 -0.76 -7.99
C TYR A 61 1.34 0.04 -9.02
N GLU A 62 0.70 1.14 -8.60
CA GLU A 62 0.05 2.07 -9.53
C GLU A 62 1.05 2.61 -10.56
N ALA A 63 2.19 3.14 -10.10
CA ALA A 63 3.24 3.68 -10.96
C ALA A 63 3.76 2.62 -11.95
N TYR A 64 4.01 1.40 -11.48
CA TYR A 64 4.40 0.27 -12.33
C TYR A 64 3.35 -0.04 -13.42
N LEU A 65 2.07 -0.08 -13.07
CA LEU A 65 1.00 -0.34 -14.03
C LEU A 65 0.81 0.79 -15.04
N ASN A 66 1.00 2.03 -14.61
CA ASN A 66 0.92 3.20 -15.49
C ASN A 66 2.09 3.23 -16.48
N VAL A 67 3.31 2.83 -16.08
CA VAL A 67 4.47 2.72 -16.99
C VAL A 67 4.37 1.50 -17.91
N LYS A 68 3.96 0.34 -17.39
CA LYS A 68 3.93 -0.91 -18.18
C LYS A 68 2.84 -0.93 -19.25
N LYS A 69 1.75 -0.19 -19.04
CA LYS A 69 0.61 -0.14 -19.97
C LYS A 69 0.51 1.19 -20.70
N GLY A 70 1.28 2.21 -20.34
CA GLY A 70 1.39 3.47 -21.07
C GLY A 70 2.10 3.25 -22.40
#